data_AF-J9GY24-F1
#
_entry.id   AF-J9GY24-F1
#
_cell.length_a   1.000
_cell.length_b   1.000
_cell.length_c   1.000
_cell.angle_alpha   90.00
_cell.angle_beta   90.00
_cell.angle_gamma   90.00
#
_symmetry.space_group_name_H-M   'P 1'
#
loop_
_entity.id
_entity.type
_entity.pdbx_description
1 polymer ?
#
loop_
_entity_poly.entity_id
_entity_poly.type
_entity_poly.pdbx_seq_one_letter_code
_entity_poly.pdbx_strand_id
1 'polypeptide(L)'
;KRIVIRPIYVSPTGYKILPKVKDFSQFSTENIERYYNEIICGNESIERVELKTILSRAKTLHEDLRNYGQLGDSEKPLVVSAILLALEEKDFSTENLTGDTIKTDGQKIFDAMSAHMERVKVEPQVKKKRVIDQFNLIINRPVLSEKDERLGKSPLRYFAEYLHSNILTAICNNSPEDVLGRFYGEFISYSGGDGQTLGVVLTPKHITELFTELAEIKPTDKVLDPCCGTGGFLIAAMHRMLTQAKEEDKENIRRNNLHGIELRDDMFSIATTNMILRGDGKSNLICADFLKQKSEDMYKKGFTVGLMNPPYSQGKTKSTAHLTELKFICHLLDCVGDGARCVVIVPQSTMVGKTKEDKIDKQYILDNHTLEGVITLNTDTFYGVGTNPVIAVFTAHQPHPKDKLVKFVDFKDDGYEVFAHVGLMPTDRAAERKKYLLDCWFQGKTAPNSFIVRSTIEADDEWLHSFYYFNEEIPSEEDFEKIIAGPGLRTGGLCFVRPFARTEKRGVPPGTRRGNRPLLPFSRTFAGLRYPSLRG
;
A
#
# COMPACT_ATOMS: atom_id res chain seq x y z
N LYS A 1 -14.73 -22.59 23.94
CA LYS A 1 -13.99 -21.91 25.03
C LYS A 1 -12.70 -21.33 24.45
N ARG A 2 -12.54 -20.00 24.39
CA ARG A 2 -11.25 -19.40 23.99
C ARG A 2 -10.23 -19.71 25.09
N ILE A 3 -9.19 -20.47 24.76
CA ILE A 3 -8.07 -20.70 25.68
C ILE A 3 -7.31 -19.38 25.77
N VAL A 4 -7.12 -18.87 26.98
CA VAL A 4 -6.35 -17.66 27.25
C VAL A 4 -5.08 -18.09 27.93
N ILE A 5 -3.95 -17.94 27.25
CA ILE A 5 -2.64 -18.30 27.79
C ILE A 5 -2.09 -17.07 28.52
N ARG A 6 -1.70 -17.22 29.79
CA ARG A 6 -1.05 -16.17 30.57
C ARG A 6 0.40 -16.61 30.84
N PRO A 7 1.38 -16.10 30.10
CA PRO A 7 2.77 -16.46 30.31
C PRO A 7 3.31 -15.82 31.59
N ILE A 8 4.27 -16.50 32.20
CA ILE A 8 5.00 -16.01 33.38
C ILE A 8 6.49 -16.13 33.07
N TYR A 9 7.21 -15.02 33.17
CA TYR A 9 8.67 -15.03 33.09
C TYR A 9 9.24 -15.24 34.49
N VAL A 10 10.20 -16.16 34.64
CA VAL A 10 10.84 -16.48 35.91
C VAL A 10 12.33 -16.16 35.79
N SER A 11 12.85 -15.38 36.73
CA SER A 11 14.26 -15.03 36.86
C SER A 11 14.79 -15.51 38.22
N PRO A 12 16.13 -15.51 38.44
CA PRO A 12 16.70 -15.80 39.76
C PRO A 12 16.21 -14.87 40.89
N THR A 13 15.66 -13.70 40.54
CA THR A 13 15.20 -12.66 41.48
C THR A 13 13.68 -12.62 41.65
N GLY A 14 12.90 -13.43 40.93
CA GLY A 14 11.45 -13.48 41.06
C GLY A 14 10.71 -13.89 39.79
N TYR A 15 9.46 -13.45 39.64
CA TYR A 15 8.66 -13.70 38.44
C TYR A 15 7.88 -12.46 37.99
N LYS A 16 7.62 -12.36 36.68
CA LYS A 16 6.83 -11.30 36.04
C LYS A 16 5.66 -11.94 35.31
N ILE A 17 4.43 -11.51 35.62
CA ILE A 17 3.23 -11.91 34.88
C ILE A 17 3.18 -11.11 33.57
N LEU A 18 3.06 -11.81 32.44
CA LEU A 18 3.11 -11.20 31.11
C LEU A 18 1.71 -10.98 30.51
N PRO A 19 1.61 -10.16 29.45
CA PRO A 19 0.36 -10.02 28.68
C PRO A 19 -0.19 -11.37 28.22
N LYS A 20 -1.52 -11.47 28.14
CA LYS A 20 -2.18 -12.69 27.67
C LYS A 20 -1.87 -12.91 26.19
N VAL A 21 -1.56 -14.15 25.82
CA VAL A 21 -1.32 -14.56 24.43
C VAL A 21 -2.40 -15.56 23.98
N LYS A 22 -2.65 -15.61 22.67
CA LYS A 22 -3.70 -16.46 22.08
C LYS A 22 -3.18 -17.88 21.80
N ASP A 23 -1.91 -18.01 21.48
CA ASP A 23 -1.22 -19.27 21.20
C ASP A 23 0.27 -19.19 21.61
N PHE A 24 1.04 -20.22 21.26
CA PHE A 24 2.46 -20.31 21.60
C PHE A 24 3.41 -19.82 20.48
N SER A 25 2.89 -19.18 19.42
CA SER A 25 3.70 -18.77 18.26
C SER A 25 4.84 -17.82 18.62
N GLN A 26 4.65 -16.98 19.63
CA GLN A 26 5.66 -16.04 20.14
C GLN A 26 6.80 -16.72 20.91
N PHE A 27 6.64 -17.98 21.31
CA PHE A 27 7.67 -18.76 22.01
C PHE A 27 8.38 -19.77 21.12
N SER A 28 8.21 -19.67 19.79
CA SER A 28 9.02 -20.44 18.86
C SER A 28 10.50 -20.05 18.98
N THR A 29 11.40 -20.94 18.56
CA THR A 29 12.85 -20.66 18.52
C THR A 29 13.18 -19.39 17.73
N GLU A 30 12.40 -19.08 16.70
CA GLU A 30 12.56 -17.89 15.86
C GLU A 30 12.13 -16.60 16.56
N ASN A 31 11.15 -16.67 17.48
CA ASN A 31 10.53 -15.48 18.10
C ASN A 31 10.93 -15.26 19.55
N ILE A 32 11.51 -16.26 20.23
CA ILE A 32 11.71 -16.23 21.68
C ILE A 32 12.71 -15.15 22.12
N GLU A 33 13.77 -14.90 21.35
CA GLU A 33 14.74 -13.84 21.64
C GLU A 33 14.12 -12.46 21.50
N ARG A 34 13.30 -12.28 20.45
CA ARG A 34 12.53 -11.05 20.23
C ARG A 34 11.56 -10.80 21.37
N TYR A 35 10.78 -11.83 21.74
CA TYR A 35 9.84 -11.76 22.85
C TYR A 35 10.54 -11.41 24.18
N TYR A 36 11.70 -12.00 24.43
CA TYR A 36 12.52 -11.67 25.59
C TYR A 36 12.95 -10.20 25.58
N ASN A 37 13.55 -9.73 24.50
CA ASN A 37 14.05 -8.36 24.42
C ASN A 37 12.91 -7.32 24.52
N GLU A 38 11.80 -7.52 23.81
CA GLU A 38 10.72 -6.54 23.73
C GLU A 38 9.80 -6.58 24.96
N ILE A 39 9.34 -7.78 25.36
CA ILE A 39 8.29 -7.92 26.39
C ILE A 39 8.88 -8.09 27.79
N ILE A 40 10.01 -8.79 27.91
CA ILE A 40 10.66 -9.02 29.22
C ILE A 40 11.51 -7.82 29.60
N CYS A 41 12.51 -7.48 28.78
CA CYS A 41 13.43 -6.39 29.03
C CYS A 41 12.79 -5.01 28.80
N GLY A 42 11.71 -4.93 28.02
CA GLY A 42 11.04 -3.66 27.70
C GLY A 42 11.81 -2.81 26.68
N ASN A 43 12.72 -3.43 25.92
CA ASN A 43 13.45 -2.74 24.87
C ASN A 43 12.53 -2.45 23.68
N GLU A 44 12.80 -1.37 22.94
CA GLU A 44 12.11 -1.14 21.69
C GLU A 44 12.47 -2.22 20.66
N SER A 45 11.51 -2.58 19.80
CA SER A 45 11.77 -3.54 18.72
C SER A 45 12.83 -3.00 17.75
N ILE A 46 13.59 -3.90 17.13
CA ILE A 46 14.62 -3.54 16.15
C ILE A 46 14.02 -2.70 15.03
N GLU A 47 12.84 -3.08 14.52
CA GLU A 47 12.17 -2.34 13.45
C GLU A 47 11.75 -0.93 13.87
N ARG A 48 11.42 -0.72 15.16
CA ARG A 48 11.14 0.62 15.70
C ARG A 48 12.38 1.48 15.80
N VAL A 49 13.48 0.91 16.29
CA VAL A 49 14.75 1.63 16.37
C VAL A 49 15.23 2.00 14.96
N GLU A 50 15.17 1.07 14.02
CA GLU A 50 15.54 1.30 12.62
C GLU A 50 14.65 2.37 11.98
N LEU A 51 13.33 2.28 12.12
CA LEU A 51 12.44 3.27 11.51
C LEU A 51 12.61 4.66 12.14
N LYS A 52 12.73 4.74 13.47
CA LYS A 52 13.04 6.01 14.15
C LYS A 52 14.36 6.60 13.66
N THR A 53 15.36 5.75 13.44
CA THR A 53 16.66 6.19 12.91
C THR A 53 16.53 6.73 11.50
N ILE A 54 15.78 6.04 10.63
CA ILE A 54 15.49 6.48 9.25
C ILE A 54 14.74 7.82 9.25
N LEU A 55 13.67 7.94 10.03
CA LEU A 55 12.86 9.16 10.13
C LEU A 55 13.66 10.32 10.72
N SER A 56 14.44 10.09 11.77
CA SER A 56 15.33 11.10 12.33
C SER A 56 16.37 11.56 11.30
N ARG A 57 16.93 10.62 10.52
CA ARG A 57 17.90 10.95 9.47
C ARG A 57 17.28 11.75 8.34
N ALA A 58 16.07 11.39 7.94
CA ALA A 58 15.29 12.12 6.93
C ALA A 58 14.94 13.53 7.42
N LYS A 59 14.51 13.68 8.69
CA LYS A 59 14.22 14.98 9.28
C LYS A 59 15.44 15.90 9.33
N THR A 60 16.59 15.41 9.80
CA THR A 60 17.83 16.19 9.78
C THR A 60 18.19 16.62 8.36
N LEU A 61 18.14 15.69 7.41
CA LEU A 61 18.43 16.00 6.01
C LEU A 61 17.43 16.98 5.40
N HIS A 62 16.15 16.90 5.76
CA HIS A 62 15.10 17.84 5.33
C HIS A 62 15.43 19.28 5.74
N GLU A 63 15.79 19.47 7.02
CA GLU A 63 16.17 20.77 7.56
C GLU A 63 17.46 21.28 6.92
N ASP A 64 18.45 20.42 6.74
CA ASP A 64 19.73 20.80 6.13
C ASP A 64 19.57 21.19 4.66
N LEU A 65 18.81 20.42 3.88
CA LEU A 65 18.49 20.74 2.48
C LEU A 65 17.74 22.07 2.35
N ARG A 66 16.91 22.41 3.35
CA ARG A 66 16.23 23.71 3.42
C ARG A 66 17.19 24.84 3.79
N ASN A 67 17.95 24.67 4.87
CA ASN A 67 18.74 25.74 5.48
C ASN A 67 20.03 26.06 4.72
N TYR A 68 20.63 25.06 4.09
CA TYR A 68 21.86 25.21 3.32
C TYR A 68 21.59 25.20 1.80
N GLY A 69 20.60 24.43 1.34
CA GLY A 69 20.28 24.32 -0.09
C GLY A 69 19.16 25.24 -0.58
N GLN A 70 18.37 25.82 0.34
CA GLN A 70 17.16 26.60 0.03
C GLN A 70 16.12 25.84 -0.81
N LEU A 71 16.15 24.51 -0.78
CA LEU A 71 15.34 23.64 -1.64
C LEU A 71 13.86 23.60 -1.19
N GLY A 72 12.96 23.62 -2.17
CA GLY A 72 11.54 23.31 -1.96
C GLY A 72 11.30 21.83 -1.69
N ASP A 73 10.14 21.48 -1.12
CA ASP A 73 9.90 20.11 -0.66
C ASP A 73 9.84 19.07 -1.78
N SER A 74 9.36 19.45 -2.98
CA SER A 74 9.40 18.60 -4.17
C SER A 74 10.79 18.49 -4.81
N GLU A 75 11.69 19.43 -4.51
CA GLU A 75 13.06 19.49 -5.05
C GLU A 75 14.03 18.61 -4.24
N LYS A 76 13.83 18.54 -2.92
CA LYS A 76 14.67 17.77 -1.99
C LYS A 76 14.88 16.30 -2.42
N PRO A 77 13.84 15.52 -2.79
CA PRO A 77 14.01 14.13 -3.21
C PRO A 77 14.88 13.98 -4.47
N LEU A 78 14.80 14.94 -5.40
CA LEU A 78 15.58 14.89 -6.65
C LEU A 78 17.06 15.12 -6.36
N VAL A 79 17.40 16.07 -5.49
CA VAL A 79 18.79 16.31 -5.08
C VAL A 79 19.36 15.10 -4.34
N VAL A 80 18.61 14.50 -3.42
CA VAL A 80 19.01 13.26 -2.74
C VAL A 80 19.25 12.13 -3.74
N SER A 81 18.35 11.95 -4.71
CA SER A 81 18.46 10.92 -5.75
C SER A 81 19.72 11.10 -6.60
N ALA A 82 20.00 12.33 -7.06
CA ALA A 82 21.18 12.63 -7.85
C ALA A 82 22.49 12.32 -7.09
N ILE A 83 22.55 12.67 -5.81
CA ILE A 83 23.72 12.42 -4.97
C ILE A 83 23.92 10.91 -4.76
N LEU A 84 22.85 10.17 -4.46
CA LEU A 84 22.94 8.71 -4.27
C LEU A 84 23.42 7.99 -5.53
N LEU A 85 22.92 8.36 -6.71
CA LEU A 85 23.39 7.82 -7.97
C LEU A 85 24.85 8.17 -8.26
N ALA A 86 25.29 9.38 -7.92
CA ALA A 86 26.68 9.77 -8.07
C ALA A 86 27.60 8.98 -7.12
N LEU A 87 27.16 8.69 -5.88
CA LEU A 87 27.93 7.91 -4.91
C LEU A 87 28.16 6.45 -5.34
N GLU A 88 27.31 5.91 -6.21
CA GLU A 88 27.48 4.58 -6.81
C GLU A 88 28.38 4.58 -8.06
N GLU A 89 28.87 5.74 -8.50
CA GLU A 89 29.83 5.82 -9.60
C GLU A 89 31.25 5.54 -9.11
N LYS A 90 31.93 4.58 -9.75
CA LYS A 90 33.21 4.02 -9.29
C LYS A 90 34.31 5.06 -9.06
N ASP A 91 34.35 6.09 -9.89
CA ASP A 91 35.40 7.12 -9.86
C ASP A 91 34.96 8.40 -9.12
N PHE A 92 33.78 8.38 -8.49
CA PHE A 92 33.28 9.50 -7.71
C PHE A 92 33.73 9.41 -6.25
N SER A 93 34.12 10.56 -5.68
CA SER A 93 34.45 10.70 -4.26
C SER A 93 33.92 12.04 -3.77
N THR A 94 33.37 12.05 -2.55
CA THR A 94 32.88 13.27 -1.90
C THR A 94 34.01 14.27 -1.65
N GLU A 95 35.27 13.82 -1.56
CA GLU A 95 36.45 14.67 -1.39
C GLU A 95 36.70 15.57 -2.60
N ASN A 96 36.27 15.15 -3.79
CA ASN A 96 36.39 15.91 -5.03
C ASN A 96 35.43 17.11 -5.08
N LEU A 97 34.49 17.21 -4.14
CA LEU A 97 33.57 18.33 -4.01
C LEU A 97 34.26 19.46 -3.21
N THR A 98 34.87 20.39 -3.94
CA THR A 98 35.80 21.39 -3.37
C THR A 98 35.23 22.79 -3.35
N GLY A 99 34.04 23.00 -3.93
CA GLY A 99 33.50 24.32 -4.24
C GLY A 99 34.26 25.04 -5.36
N ASP A 100 34.74 24.27 -6.35
CA ASP A 100 35.41 24.81 -7.54
C ASP A 100 34.43 25.66 -8.37
N THR A 101 34.88 26.83 -8.84
CA THR A 101 34.06 27.77 -9.61
C THR A 101 34.04 27.46 -11.11
N ILE A 102 34.98 26.67 -11.62
CA ILE A 102 35.05 26.27 -13.03
C ILE A 102 34.19 25.03 -13.26
N LYS A 103 34.54 23.93 -12.58
CA LYS A 103 33.72 22.71 -12.57
C LYS A 103 33.05 22.59 -11.22
N THR A 104 31.84 23.12 -11.12
CA THR A 104 31.07 23.17 -9.87
C THR A 104 30.83 21.78 -9.28
N ASP A 105 30.64 21.72 -7.97
CA ASP A 105 30.29 20.47 -7.29
C ASP A 105 28.98 19.89 -7.83
N GLY A 106 28.03 20.75 -8.23
CA GLY A 106 26.84 20.36 -8.96
C GLY A 106 27.16 19.67 -10.29
N GLN A 107 28.07 20.21 -11.09
CA GLN A 107 28.49 19.59 -12.35
C GLN A 107 29.19 18.24 -12.11
N LYS A 108 30.03 18.12 -11.07
CA LYS A 108 30.72 16.87 -10.74
C LYS A 108 29.74 15.74 -10.39
N ILE A 109 28.74 16.02 -9.56
CA ILE A 109 27.70 15.04 -9.21
C ILE A 109 26.85 14.72 -10.43
N PHE A 110 26.46 15.73 -11.21
CA PHE A 110 25.66 15.52 -12.42
C PHE A 110 26.38 14.62 -13.44
N ASP A 111 27.68 14.83 -13.65
CA ASP A 111 28.51 14.00 -14.52
C ASP A 111 28.59 12.55 -14.01
N ALA A 112 28.85 12.37 -12.70
CA ALA A 112 28.96 11.06 -12.07
C ALA A 112 27.64 10.27 -12.13
N MET A 113 26.53 10.91 -11.75
CA MET A 113 25.19 10.35 -11.88
C MET A 113 24.88 9.97 -13.33
N SER A 114 25.16 10.86 -14.29
CA SER A 114 24.89 10.61 -15.72
C SER A 114 25.70 9.44 -16.27
N ALA A 115 26.96 9.31 -15.84
CA ALA A 115 27.84 8.19 -16.17
C ALA A 115 27.31 6.87 -15.58
N HIS A 116 26.90 6.88 -14.32
CA HIS A 116 26.29 5.71 -13.66
C HIS A 116 25.02 5.26 -14.40
N MET A 117 24.11 6.20 -14.71
CA MET A 117 22.90 5.92 -15.49
C MET A 117 23.18 5.39 -16.91
N GLU A 118 24.31 5.75 -17.54
CA GLU A 118 24.70 5.18 -18.85
C GLU A 118 25.14 3.72 -18.71
N ARG A 119 25.85 3.39 -17.63
CA ARG A 119 26.31 2.02 -17.36
C ARG A 119 25.16 1.05 -17.08
N VAL A 120 24.10 1.53 -16.42
CA VAL A 120 22.91 0.73 -16.06
C VAL A 120 21.93 0.53 -17.24
N LYS A 121 22.22 1.09 -18.43
CA LYS A 121 21.43 0.89 -19.66
C LYS A 121 19.92 1.20 -19.51
N VAL A 122 19.61 2.39 -19.01
CA VAL A 122 18.21 2.89 -18.95
C VAL A 122 17.64 3.02 -20.36
N GLU A 123 16.75 2.13 -20.77
CA GLU A 123 16.18 2.10 -22.13
C GLU A 123 14.67 2.43 -22.18
N PRO A 124 14.21 3.10 -23.26
CA PRO A 124 14.94 3.80 -24.32
C PRO A 124 15.57 5.16 -23.91
N GLN A 125 16.60 5.58 -24.65
CA GLN A 125 17.40 6.80 -24.44
C GLN A 125 16.59 8.11 -24.29
N VAL A 126 15.42 8.21 -24.92
CA VAL A 126 14.51 9.37 -24.78
C VAL A 126 14.00 9.52 -23.33
N LYS A 127 13.86 8.41 -22.60
CA LYS A 127 13.46 8.40 -21.18
C LYS A 127 14.59 8.89 -20.28
N LYS A 128 15.83 8.51 -20.61
CA LYS A 128 17.03 8.92 -19.87
C LYS A 128 17.14 10.44 -19.81
N LYS A 129 16.91 11.13 -20.94
CA LYS A 129 16.94 12.59 -21.00
C LYS A 129 15.91 13.23 -20.06
N ARG A 130 14.65 12.75 -20.04
CA ARG A 130 13.61 13.29 -19.14
C ARG A 130 13.99 13.16 -17.66
N VAL A 131 14.56 12.02 -17.27
CA VAL A 131 15.04 11.80 -15.89
C VAL A 131 16.21 12.72 -15.57
N ILE A 132 17.22 12.77 -16.45
CA ILE A 132 18.39 13.64 -16.29
C ILE A 132 17.98 15.11 -16.18
N ASP A 133 17.00 15.54 -16.97
CA ASP A 133 16.54 16.93 -16.97
C ASP A 133 15.95 17.35 -15.62
N GLN A 134 15.34 16.43 -14.86
CA GLN A 134 14.87 16.71 -13.48
C GLN A 134 16.03 17.01 -12.52
N PHE A 135 17.22 16.48 -12.80
CA PHE A 135 18.42 16.72 -12.01
C PHE A 135 19.18 17.97 -12.45
N ASN A 136 18.75 18.71 -13.48
CA ASN A 136 19.40 19.98 -13.83
C ASN A 136 19.31 21.02 -12.69
N LEU A 137 18.41 20.84 -11.74
CA LEU A 137 18.33 21.68 -10.54
C LEU A 137 19.68 21.79 -9.80
N ILE A 138 20.46 20.71 -9.74
CA ILE A 138 21.71 20.69 -8.97
C ILE A 138 22.80 21.56 -9.64
N ILE A 139 22.78 21.67 -10.97
CA ILE A 139 23.73 22.53 -11.71
C ILE A 139 23.23 23.98 -11.80
N ASN A 140 21.91 24.19 -11.86
CA ASN A 140 21.31 25.51 -12.06
C ASN A 140 21.17 26.33 -10.76
N ARG A 141 21.63 25.79 -9.63
CA ARG A 141 21.48 26.42 -8.32
C ARG A 141 22.85 26.63 -7.65
N PRO A 142 23.52 27.76 -7.92
CA PRO A 142 24.90 28.00 -7.48
C PRO A 142 25.13 27.82 -5.98
N VAL A 143 24.16 28.22 -5.14
CA VAL A 143 24.23 28.08 -3.67
C VAL A 143 24.51 26.64 -3.20
N LEU A 144 24.15 25.63 -3.99
CA LEU A 144 24.43 24.23 -3.69
C LEU A 144 25.92 23.87 -3.84
N SER A 145 26.63 24.57 -4.73
CA SER A 145 28.04 24.30 -5.07
C SER A 145 29.02 25.26 -4.43
N GLU A 146 28.59 26.45 -4.04
CA GLU A 146 29.42 27.44 -3.36
C GLU A 146 29.71 27.03 -1.91
N LYS A 147 30.87 27.42 -1.38
CA LYS A 147 31.21 27.15 0.02
C LYS A 147 30.28 27.95 0.93
N ASP A 148 29.57 27.24 1.80
CA ASP A 148 28.80 27.86 2.87
C ASP A 148 29.72 28.11 4.09
N GLU A 149 29.72 29.34 4.61
CA GLU A 149 30.59 29.76 5.71
C GLU A 149 30.35 28.95 6.99
N ARG A 150 29.12 28.50 7.23
CA ARG A 150 28.72 27.74 8.43
C ARG A 150 29.18 26.28 8.33
N LEU A 151 29.21 25.72 7.12
CA LEU A 151 29.64 24.34 6.86
C LEU A 151 31.14 24.21 6.61
N GLY A 152 31.80 25.29 6.17
CA GLY A 152 33.20 25.27 5.71
C GLY A 152 33.42 24.48 4.41
N LYS A 153 32.34 24.07 3.74
CA LYS A 153 32.30 23.29 2.50
C LYS A 153 31.02 23.61 1.73
N SER A 154 30.89 23.11 0.51
CA SER A 154 29.64 23.27 -0.25
C SER A 154 28.50 22.46 0.38
N PRO A 155 27.24 22.94 0.32
CA PRO A 155 26.08 22.15 0.75
C PRO A 155 26.03 20.76 0.09
N LEU A 156 26.33 20.66 -1.21
CA LEU A 156 26.37 19.37 -1.91
C LEU A 156 27.39 18.39 -1.32
N ARG A 157 28.58 18.87 -0.94
CA ARG A 157 29.55 18.02 -0.25
C ARG A 157 29.02 17.52 1.08
N TYR A 158 28.45 18.41 1.89
CA TYR A 158 27.88 18.06 3.18
C TYR A 158 26.76 17.01 3.02
N PHE A 159 25.82 17.22 2.09
CA PHE A 159 24.75 16.26 1.82
C PHE A 159 25.28 14.91 1.34
N ALA A 160 26.31 14.90 0.47
CA ALA A 160 26.91 13.67 -0.01
C ALA A 160 27.64 12.88 1.08
N GLU A 161 28.41 13.55 1.94
CA GLU A 161 29.05 12.93 3.10
C GLU A 161 28.00 12.35 4.07
N TYR A 162 26.91 13.08 4.30
CA TYR A 162 25.81 12.65 5.15
C TYR A 162 25.10 11.40 4.59
N LEU A 163 24.74 11.43 3.30
CA LEU A 163 24.07 10.32 2.61
C LEU A 163 24.95 9.07 2.56
N HIS A 164 26.22 9.23 2.24
CA HIS A 164 27.19 8.13 2.20
C HIS A 164 27.33 7.45 3.56
N SER A 165 27.44 8.24 4.64
CA SER A 165 27.70 7.71 6.00
C SER A 165 26.45 7.13 6.67
N ASN A 166 25.25 7.58 6.30
CA ASN A 166 24.03 7.31 7.07
C ASN A 166 22.94 6.57 6.30
N ILE A 167 22.95 6.56 4.97
CA ILE A 167 21.76 6.18 4.19
C ILE A 167 22.10 5.18 3.08
N LEU A 168 23.22 5.37 2.38
CA LEU A 168 23.56 4.57 1.19
C LEU A 168 23.54 3.06 1.46
N THR A 169 24.22 2.61 2.53
CA THR A 169 24.25 1.19 2.90
C THR A 169 22.85 0.62 3.17
N ALA A 170 21.94 1.40 3.75
CA ALA A 170 20.58 0.94 4.03
C ALA A 170 19.73 0.78 2.74
N ILE A 171 20.03 1.55 1.68
CA ILE A 171 19.34 1.48 0.39
C ILE A 171 19.88 0.33 -0.47
N CYS A 172 21.22 0.20 -0.54
CA CYS A 172 21.86 -0.76 -1.43
C CYS A 172 21.80 -2.21 -0.91
N ASN A 173 21.53 -2.40 0.39
CA ASN A 173 21.19 -3.73 0.90
C ASN A 173 19.88 -4.17 0.26
N ASN A 174 19.84 -5.38 -0.34
CA ASN A 174 18.68 -5.98 -0.99
C ASN A 174 17.55 -6.26 0.03
N SER A 175 16.92 -5.19 0.51
CA SER A 175 15.86 -5.13 1.48
C SER A 175 14.56 -4.73 0.78
N PRO A 176 13.40 -5.24 1.22
CA PRO A 176 12.10 -4.82 0.72
C PRO A 176 11.72 -3.39 1.17
N GLU A 177 12.55 -2.73 1.97
CA GLU A 177 12.28 -1.40 2.52
C GLU A 177 12.49 -0.28 1.49
N ASP A 178 11.44 0.49 1.18
CA ASP A 178 11.52 1.68 0.32
C ASP A 178 12.01 2.92 1.11
N VAL A 179 13.31 2.96 1.41
CA VAL A 179 13.93 4.07 2.15
C VAL A 179 13.81 5.39 1.39
N LEU A 180 14.05 5.42 0.07
CA LEU A 180 13.96 6.66 -0.71
C LEU A 180 12.52 7.19 -0.76
N GLY A 181 11.53 6.29 -0.86
CA GLY A 181 10.12 6.64 -0.72
C GLY A 181 9.78 7.18 0.66
N ARG A 182 10.34 6.62 1.74
CA ARG A 182 10.16 7.21 3.09
C ARG A 182 10.72 8.62 3.20
N PHE A 183 11.89 8.87 2.63
CA PHE A 183 12.46 10.23 2.59
C PHE A 183 11.55 11.18 1.80
N TYR A 184 11.04 10.73 0.65
CA TYR A 184 10.05 11.48 -0.11
C TYR A 184 8.82 11.82 0.73
N GLY A 185 8.21 10.80 1.37
CA GLY A 185 7.03 10.99 2.21
C GLY A 185 7.27 11.94 3.38
N GLU A 186 8.41 11.80 4.06
CA GLU A 186 8.81 12.69 5.13
C GLU A 186 8.95 14.14 4.62
N PHE A 187 9.63 14.37 3.49
CA PHE A 187 9.85 15.71 2.96
C PHE A 187 8.56 16.42 2.57
N ILE A 188 7.61 15.69 1.99
CA ILE A 188 6.30 16.23 1.59
C ILE A 188 5.36 16.42 2.79
N SER A 189 5.54 15.65 3.87
CA SER A 189 4.71 15.78 5.08
C SER A 189 4.84 17.16 5.76
N TYR A 190 6.00 17.81 5.64
CA TYR A 190 6.27 19.13 6.20
C TYR A 190 5.73 20.29 5.36
N SER A 191 5.28 20.05 4.12
CA SER A 191 4.78 21.09 3.21
C SER A 191 3.46 21.74 3.65
N GLY A 192 2.91 21.37 4.81
CA GLY A 192 1.75 22.03 5.41
C GLY A 192 0.47 21.81 4.61
N GLY A 193 -0.17 20.65 4.77
CA GLY A 193 -1.47 20.35 4.17
C GLY A 193 -1.47 20.13 2.65
N ASP A 194 -0.56 20.77 1.91
CA ASP A 194 -0.44 20.60 0.45
C ASP A 194 0.10 19.23 0.02
N GLY A 195 0.75 18.51 0.93
CA GLY A 195 1.13 17.10 0.73
C GLY A 195 -0.06 16.15 0.61
N GLN A 196 -1.19 16.44 1.29
CA GLN A 196 -2.46 15.74 1.06
C GLN A 196 -3.09 16.17 -0.28
N THR A 197 -2.87 17.42 -0.70
CA THR A 197 -3.39 17.99 -1.95
C THR A 197 -2.74 17.37 -3.20
N LEU A 198 -1.53 16.79 -3.08
CA LEU A 198 -0.85 16.06 -4.17
C LEU A 198 -1.40 14.64 -4.42
N GLY A 199 -2.24 14.10 -3.53
CA GLY A 199 -2.89 12.80 -3.71
C GLY A 199 -1.94 11.59 -3.78
N VAL A 200 -0.69 11.74 -3.33
CA VAL A 200 0.31 10.66 -3.34
C VAL A 200 0.25 9.91 -2.02
N VAL A 201 -0.22 8.67 -2.07
CA VAL A 201 -0.27 7.78 -0.92
C VAL A 201 0.81 6.72 -1.11
N LEU A 202 1.92 6.84 -0.36
CA LEU A 202 2.96 5.82 -0.38
C LEU A 202 2.46 4.55 0.32
N THR A 203 2.59 3.42 -0.37
CA THR A 203 2.16 2.14 0.18
C THR A 203 3.13 1.64 1.25
N PRO A 204 2.69 1.39 2.49
CA PRO A 204 3.57 0.87 3.54
C PRO A 204 4.15 -0.50 3.16
N LYS A 205 5.39 -0.77 3.58
CA LYS A 205 6.10 -2.03 3.32
C LYS A 205 5.27 -3.28 3.62
N HIS A 206 4.60 -3.33 4.77
CA HIS A 206 3.84 -4.53 5.15
C HIS A 206 2.69 -4.84 4.17
N ILE A 207 2.14 -3.82 3.50
CA ILE A 207 1.16 -3.97 2.43
C ILE A 207 1.83 -4.37 1.13
N THR A 208 2.96 -3.76 0.74
CA THR A 208 3.66 -4.16 -0.49
C THR A 208 4.14 -5.61 -0.41
N GLU A 209 4.64 -6.07 0.74
CA GLU A 209 4.99 -7.47 0.97
C GLU A 209 3.75 -8.38 0.92
N LEU A 210 2.66 -8.01 1.60
CA LEU A 210 1.40 -8.77 1.56
C LEU A 210 0.87 -8.93 0.13
N PHE A 211 0.99 -7.91 -0.72
CA PHE A 211 0.62 -7.98 -2.13
C PHE A 211 1.38 -9.09 -2.87
N THR A 212 2.70 -9.16 -2.67
CA THR A 212 3.53 -10.18 -3.31
C THR A 212 3.20 -11.61 -2.84
N GLU A 213 2.72 -11.75 -1.59
CA GLU A 213 2.25 -13.01 -1.02
C GLU A 213 0.86 -13.39 -1.57
N LEU A 214 -0.08 -12.45 -1.61
CA LEU A 214 -1.43 -12.66 -2.16
C LEU A 214 -1.41 -12.97 -3.67
N ALA A 215 -0.48 -12.37 -4.41
CA ALA A 215 -0.26 -12.66 -5.82
C ALA A 215 0.53 -13.96 -6.05
N GLU A 216 1.02 -14.62 -5.00
CA GLU A 216 1.88 -15.81 -5.08
C GLU A 216 3.05 -15.63 -6.06
N ILE A 217 3.74 -14.48 -5.99
CA ILE A 217 4.80 -14.14 -6.97
C ILE A 217 5.93 -15.17 -6.95
N LYS A 218 6.32 -15.60 -8.16
CA LYS A 218 7.36 -16.59 -8.45
C LYS A 218 8.51 -15.93 -9.24
N PRO A 219 9.73 -16.50 -9.20
CA PRO A 219 10.86 -16.03 -10.02
C PRO A 219 10.58 -15.90 -11.53
N THR A 220 9.66 -16.71 -12.06
CA THR A 220 9.28 -16.73 -13.48
C THR A 220 8.25 -15.65 -13.85
N ASP A 221 7.71 -14.92 -12.88
CA ASP A 221 6.65 -13.95 -13.14
C ASP A 221 7.18 -12.67 -13.80
N LYS A 222 6.33 -12.06 -14.62
CA LYS A 222 6.54 -10.73 -15.18
C LYS A 222 5.54 -9.76 -14.54
N VAL A 223 6.05 -8.88 -13.69
CA VAL A 223 5.29 -7.98 -12.83
C VAL A 223 5.11 -6.62 -13.50
N LEU A 224 3.88 -6.12 -13.48
CA LEU A 224 3.51 -4.77 -13.87
C LEU A 224 2.97 -4.00 -12.67
N ASP A 225 3.51 -2.80 -12.44
CA ASP A 225 2.91 -1.79 -11.58
C ASP A 225 2.56 -0.55 -12.41
N PRO A 226 1.29 -0.36 -12.80
CA PRO A 226 0.90 0.71 -13.73
C PRO A 226 0.82 2.10 -13.09
N CYS A 227 1.02 2.21 -11.77
CA CYS A 227 0.97 3.46 -11.02
C CYS A 227 2.07 3.42 -9.94
N CYS A 228 3.32 3.27 -10.37
CA CYS A 228 4.36 2.74 -9.49
C CYS A 228 4.86 3.71 -8.42
N GLY A 229 4.57 5.01 -8.50
CA GLY A 229 4.99 5.99 -7.52
C GLY A 229 6.51 5.95 -7.34
N THR A 230 7.00 5.64 -6.13
CA THR A 230 8.43 5.48 -5.82
C THR A 230 9.00 4.09 -6.11
N GLY A 231 8.18 3.16 -6.61
CA GLY A 231 8.57 1.78 -6.95
C GLY A 231 8.34 0.75 -5.83
N GLY A 232 7.63 1.08 -4.77
CA GLY A 232 7.48 0.22 -3.57
C GLY A 232 7.00 -1.21 -3.85
N PHE A 233 6.03 -1.42 -4.76
CA PHE A 233 5.60 -2.77 -5.14
C PHE A 233 6.65 -3.51 -5.98
N LEU A 234 7.34 -2.81 -6.89
CA LEU A 234 8.39 -3.39 -7.71
C LEU A 234 9.59 -3.83 -6.85
N ILE A 235 9.93 -3.07 -5.82
CA ILE A 235 10.98 -3.42 -4.84
C ILE A 235 10.58 -4.66 -4.06
N ALA A 236 9.37 -4.71 -3.52
CA ALA A 236 8.88 -5.88 -2.79
C ALA A 236 8.84 -7.12 -3.68
N ALA A 237 8.37 -6.98 -4.92
CA ALA A 237 8.32 -8.07 -5.89
C ALA A 237 9.73 -8.56 -6.25
N MET A 238 10.66 -7.65 -6.57
CA MET A 238 12.05 -7.98 -6.87
C MET A 238 12.70 -8.73 -5.71
N HIS A 239 12.57 -8.21 -4.48
CA HIS A 239 13.10 -8.85 -3.29
C HIS A 239 12.57 -10.28 -3.15
N ARG A 240 11.24 -10.47 -3.22
CA ARG A 240 10.61 -11.79 -3.12
C ARG A 240 11.08 -12.75 -4.20
N MET A 241 11.16 -12.29 -5.45
CA MET A 241 11.62 -13.11 -6.58
C MET A 241 13.07 -13.53 -6.40
N LEU A 242 13.96 -12.60 -6.02
CA LEU A 242 15.38 -12.89 -5.82
C LEU A 242 15.64 -13.82 -4.64
N THR A 243 14.85 -13.76 -3.57
CA THR A 243 14.96 -14.69 -2.43
C THR A 243 14.59 -16.13 -2.82
N GLN A 244 13.71 -16.31 -3.81
CA GLN A 244 13.26 -17.63 -4.27
C GLN A 244 14.03 -18.15 -5.49
N ALA A 245 14.74 -17.26 -6.19
CA ALA A 245 15.41 -17.57 -7.45
C ALA A 245 16.75 -18.29 -7.27
N LYS A 246 17.10 -19.14 -8.24
CA LYS A 246 18.46 -19.63 -8.41
C LYS A 246 19.35 -18.49 -8.91
N GLU A 247 20.66 -18.56 -8.64
CA GLU A 247 21.62 -17.53 -9.07
C GLU A 247 21.56 -17.25 -10.58
N GLU A 248 21.37 -18.28 -11.40
CA GLU A 248 21.26 -18.17 -12.87
C GLU A 248 20.04 -17.35 -13.34
N ASP A 249 18.96 -17.32 -12.56
CA ASP A 249 17.72 -16.61 -12.90
C ASP A 249 17.73 -15.14 -12.43
N LYS A 250 18.57 -14.80 -11.44
CA LYS A 250 18.56 -13.48 -10.78
C LYS A 250 18.81 -12.33 -11.74
N GLU A 251 19.71 -12.51 -12.70
CA GLU A 251 20.01 -11.47 -13.69
C GLU A 251 18.84 -11.22 -14.64
N ASN A 252 18.14 -12.28 -15.04
CA ASN A 252 16.94 -12.15 -15.87
C ASN A 252 15.81 -11.46 -15.11
N ILE A 253 15.61 -11.81 -13.83
CA ILE A 253 14.59 -11.18 -12.97
C ILE A 253 14.79 -9.68 -12.90
N ARG A 254 16.02 -9.27 -12.57
CA ARG A 254 16.41 -7.85 -12.51
C ARG A 254 16.06 -7.16 -13.83
N ARG A 255 16.64 -7.65 -14.93
CA ARG A 255 16.58 -6.94 -16.22
C ARG A 255 15.22 -6.95 -16.90
N ASN A 256 14.43 -8.02 -16.76
CA ASN A 256 13.34 -8.31 -17.69
C ASN A 256 11.98 -8.55 -17.03
N ASN A 257 11.90 -8.71 -15.71
CA ASN A 257 10.64 -9.16 -15.09
C ASN A 257 9.87 -8.05 -14.36
N LEU A 258 10.48 -6.90 -14.09
CA LEU A 258 9.86 -5.79 -13.35
C LEU A 258 9.55 -4.64 -14.30
N HIS A 259 8.32 -4.12 -14.29
CA HIS A 259 7.91 -3.02 -15.16
C HIS A 259 6.99 -2.07 -14.41
N GLY A 260 7.17 -0.77 -14.63
CA GLY A 260 6.34 0.24 -13.99
C GLY A 260 5.94 1.38 -14.91
N ILE A 261 4.84 2.04 -14.59
CA ILE A 261 4.39 3.27 -15.24
C ILE A 261 4.13 4.31 -14.16
N GLU A 262 4.62 5.53 -14.38
CA GLU A 262 4.38 6.67 -13.51
C GLU A 262 4.11 7.91 -14.37
N LEU A 263 3.10 8.70 -14.02
CA LEU A 263 2.69 9.86 -14.80
C LEU A 263 3.58 11.08 -14.54
N ARG A 264 3.97 11.28 -13.28
CA ARG A 264 4.71 12.47 -12.86
C ARG A 264 6.21 12.31 -13.08
N ASP A 265 6.84 13.30 -13.71
CA ASP A 265 8.28 13.27 -14.02
C ASP A 265 9.18 13.20 -12.76
N ASP A 266 8.79 13.88 -11.68
CA ASP A 266 9.54 13.90 -10.41
C ASP A 266 9.52 12.51 -9.75
N MET A 267 8.33 11.92 -9.61
CA MET A 267 8.16 10.56 -9.08
C MET A 267 8.84 9.52 -9.93
N PHE A 268 8.69 9.62 -11.25
CA PHE A 268 9.33 8.70 -12.19
C PHE A 268 10.86 8.70 -12.03
N SER A 269 11.46 9.87 -11.78
CA SER A 269 12.90 10.00 -11.56
C SER A 269 13.33 9.38 -10.23
N ILE A 270 12.51 9.54 -9.18
CA ILE A 270 12.71 8.90 -7.88
C ILE A 270 12.59 7.37 -8.00
N ALA A 271 11.55 6.87 -8.66
CA ALA A 271 11.35 5.44 -8.90
C ALA A 271 12.51 4.81 -9.67
N THR A 272 12.94 5.48 -10.75
CA THR A 272 14.08 5.07 -11.57
C THR A 272 15.32 4.97 -10.71
N THR A 273 15.60 5.99 -9.90
CA THR A 273 16.74 6.00 -8.99
C THR A 273 16.66 4.85 -7.98
N ASN A 274 15.50 4.66 -7.36
CA ASN A 274 15.29 3.65 -6.33
C ASN A 274 15.51 2.22 -6.86
N MET A 275 15.08 1.96 -8.10
CA MET A 275 15.28 0.66 -8.72
C MET A 275 16.72 0.45 -9.19
N ILE A 276 17.38 1.50 -9.71
CA ILE A 276 18.82 1.46 -10.10
C ILE A 276 19.70 1.17 -8.88
N LEU A 277 19.50 1.86 -7.76
CA LEU A 277 20.29 1.69 -6.52
C LEU A 277 20.17 0.27 -5.94
N ARG A 278 19.16 -0.50 -6.35
CA ARG A 278 18.96 -1.90 -5.94
C ARG A 278 19.42 -2.91 -6.99
N GLY A 279 20.03 -2.42 -8.07
CA GLY A 279 20.59 -3.25 -9.12
C GLY A 279 19.55 -3.98 -9.95
N ASP A 280 18.44 -3.34 -10.27
CA ASP A 280 17.45 -3.86 -11.22
C ASP A 280 18.02 -4.06 -12.65
N GLY A 281 19.17 -3.47 -12.98
CA GLY A 281 19.90 -3.68 -14.22
C GLY A 281 19.26 -3.12 -15.50
N LYS A 282 18.05 -2.53 -15.46
CA LYS A 282 17.39 -1.90 -16.65
C LYS A 282 16.19 -0.98 -16.37
N SER A 283 15.59 -1.05 -15.17
CA SER A 283 14.38 -0.36 -14.70
C SER A 283 13.07 -0.57 -15.42
N ASN A 284 13.03 -0.72 -16.75
CA ASN A 284 11.80 -0.93 -17.54
C ASN A 284 10.61 -0.02 -17.11
N LEU A 285 10.90 1.16 -16.57
CA LEU A 285 9.90 2.13 -16.15
C LEU A 285 9.51 3.02 -17.34
N ILE A 286 8.27 3.50 -17.35
CA ILE A 286 7.76 4.41 -18.39
C ILE A 286 7.12 5.63 -17.73
N CYS A 287 7.58 6.83 -18.11
CA CYS A 287 6.92 8.07 -17.71
C CYS A 287 5.76 8.37 -18.67
N ALA A 288 4.55 7.92 -18.31
CA ALA A 288 3.38 8.02 -19.16
C ALA A 288 2.07 7.95 -18.37
N ASP A 289 1.00 8.38 -19.03
CA ASP A 289 -0.38 8.20 -18.55
C ASP A 289 -0.81 6.75 -18.80
N PHE A 290 -1.04 6.00 -17.72
CA PHE A 290 -1.41 4.59 -17.80
C PHE A 290 -2.70 4.37 -18.58
N LEU A 291 -3.75 5.17 -18.33
CA LEU A 291 -5.05 5.03 -19.00
C LEU A 291 -5.00 5.39 -20.49
N LYS A 292 -3.92 6.00 -20.97
CA LYS A 292 -3.68 6.26 -22.40
C LYS A 292 -2.84 5.18 -23.08
N GLN A 293 -2.33 4.19 -22.33
CA GLN A 293 -1.64 3.06 -22.94
C GLN A 293 -2.67 2.18 -23.66
N LYS A 294 -2.32 1.68 -24.84
CA LYS A 294 -3.18 0.74 -25.55
C LYS A 294 -3.13 -0.61 -24.86
N SER A 295 -4.28 -1.08 -24.38
CA SER A 295 -4.39 -2.35 -23.67
C SER A 295 -3.83 -3.52 -24.48
N GLU A 296 -4.04 -3.54 -25.80
CA GLU A 296 -3.58 -4.60 -26.70
C GLU A 296 -2.05 -4.65 -26.82
N ASP A 297 -1.38 -3.50 -26.75
CA ASP A 297 0.08 -3.43 -26.80
C ASP A 297 0.71 -3.80 -25.46
N MET A 298 0.03 -3.48 -24.36
CA MET A 298 0.42 -3.93 -23.02
C MET A 298 0.21 -5.43 -22.84
N TYR A 299 -0.93 -5.96 -23.29
CA TYR A 299 -1.28 -7.38 -23.28
C TYR A 299 -0.21 -8.24 -23.94
N LYS A 300 0.27 -7.84 -25.12
CA LYS A 300 1.34 -8.52 -25.86
C LYS A 300 2.66 -8.63 -25.10
N LYS A 301 2.87 -7.82 -24.05
CA LYS A 301 4.06 -7.92 -23.20
C LYS A 301 4.00 -9.11 -22.25
N GLY A 302 2.85 -9.76 -22.07
CA GLY A 302 2.71 -11.00 -21.33
C GLY A 302 2.95 -10.87 -19.83
N PHE A 303 2.43 -9.81 -19.21
CA PHE A 303 2.51 -9.65 -17.75
C PHE A 303 1.69 -10.71 -17.04
N THR A 304 2.26 -11.43 -16.08
CA THR A 304 1.59 -12.51 -15.33
C THR A 304 1.06 -12.05 -13.98
N VAL A 305 1.50 -10.86 -13.52
CA VAL A 305 1.09 -10.25 -12.25
C VAL A 305 0.92 -8.75 -12.43
N GLY A 306 -0.19 -8.21 -11.93
CA GLY A 306 -0.42 -6.77 -11.79
C GLY A 306 -0.52 -6.37 -10.32
N LEU A 307 0.27 -5.39 -9.87
CA LEU A 307 0.19 -4.82 -8.52
C LEU A 307 -0.13 -3.33 -8.66
N MET A 308 -1.14 -2.79 -7.98
CA MET A 308 -1.52 -1.39 -8.19
C MET A 308 -2.08 -0.70 -6.95
N ASN A 309 -1.61 0.52 -6.71
CA ASN A 309 -2.26 1.53 -5.88
C ASN A 309 -2.55 2.74 -6.78
N PRO A 310 -3.75 2.85 -7.38
CA PRO A 310 -4.05 3.94 -8.31
C PRO A 310 -4.21 5.28 -7.57
N PRO A 311 -4.10 6.43 -8.25
CA PRO A 311 -4.38 7.72 -7.64
C PRO A 311 -5.84 7.82 -7.17
N TYR A 312 -6.07 8.26 -5.93
CA TYR A 312 -7.41 8.28 -5.34
C TYR A 312 -8.24 9.49 -5.76
N SER A 313 -9.55 9.29 -5.91
CA SER A 313 -10.56 10.35 -6.01
C SER A 313 -10.32 11.36 -7.14
N GLN A 314 -9.75 10.95 -8.26
CA GLN A 314 -9.58 11.82 -9.43
C GLN A 314 -10.93 12.03 -10.17
N GLY A 315 -11.86 11.08 -10.07
CA GLY A 315 -13.18 11.10 -10.70
C GLY A 315 -14.29 11.90 -10.01
N LYS A 316 -14.02 13.17 -9.63
CA LYS A 316 -15.00 14.02 -8.91
C LYS A 316 -16.04 14.71 -9.80
N THR A 317 -15.80 14.81 -11.11
CA THR A 317 -16.68 15.53 -12.05
C THR A 317 -16.99 14.69 -13.28
N LYS A 318 -17.98 15.12 -14.08
CA LYS A 318 -18.30 14.46 -15.35
C LYS A 318 -17.09 14.40 -16.31
N SER A 319 -16.21 15.41 -16.28
CA SER A 319 -15.01 15.44 -17.13
C SER A 319 -13.91 14.51 -16.63
N THR A 320 -13.86 14.18 -15.33
CA THR A 320 -12.85 13.29 -14.74
C THR A 320 -13.36 11.89 -14.40
N ALA A 321 -14.62 11.57 -14.72
CA ALA A 321 -15.23 10.27 -14.43
C ALA A 321 -14.48 9.04 -15.00
N HIS A 322 -13.61 9.24 -16.00
CA HIS A 322 -12.73 8.20 -16.55
C HIS A 322 -11.51 7.90 -15.65
N LEU A 323 -11.27 8.69 -14.61
CA LEU A 323 -10.15 8.58 -13.67
C LEU A 323 -10.55 7.91 -12.35
N THR A 324 -11.65 7.16 -12.30
CA THR A 324 -12.04 6.41 -11.10
C THR A 324 -11.17 5.18 -10.91
N GLU A 325 -11.04 4.70 -9.68
CA GLU A 325 -10.21 3.55 -9.36
C GLU A 325 -10.71 2.27 -10.07
N LEU A 326 -12.03 2.13 -10.29
CA LEU A 326 -12.58 1.02 -11.09
C LEU A 326 -12.10 1.06 -12.56
N LYS A 327 -11.95 2.24 -13.16
CA LYS A 327 -11.40 2.35 -14.53
C LYS A 327 -9.95 1.92 -14.61
N PHE A 328 -9.14 2.29 -13.61
CA PHE A 328 -7.78 1.78 -13.46
C PHE A 328 -7.75 0.26 -13.31
N ILE A 329 -8.68 -0.31 -12.53
CA ILE A 329 -8.79 -1.77 -12.35
C ILE A 329 -9.14 -2.46 -13.67
N CYS A 330 -10.21 -2.03 -14.36
CA CYS A 330 -10.59 -2.60 -15.65
C CYS A 330 -9.43 -2.52 -16.65
N HIS A 331 -8.78 -1.35 -16.75
CA HIS A 331 -7.69 -1.17 -17.69
C HIS A 331 -6.46 -2.03 -17.35
N LEU A 332 -6.12 -2.19 -16.07
CA LEU A 332 -5.07 -3.14 -15.66
C LEU A 332 -5.40 -4.56 -16.06
N LEU A 333 -6.64 -4.99 -15.82
CA LEU A 333 -7.09 -6.33 -16.15
C LEU A 333 -7.04 -6.60 -17.66
N ASP A 334 -7.34 -5.62 -18.50
CA ASP A 334 -7.20 -5.71 -19.97
C ASP A 334 -5.73 -5.71 -20.45
N CYS A 335 -4.81 -5.11 -19.68
CA CYS A 335 -3.41 -4.94 -20.04
C CYS A 335 -2.52 -6.15 -19.71
N VAL A 336 -2.94 -7.02 -18.80
CA VAL A 336 -2.16 -8.19 -18.35
C VAL A 336 -2.53 -9.44 -19.14
N GLY A 337 -1.66 -10.46 -19.11
CA GLY A 337 -1.88 -11.71 -19.85
C GLY A 337 -3.00 -12.58 -19.28
N ASP A 338 -3.39 -13.60 -20.04
CA ASP A 338 -4.44 -14.55 -19.63
C ASP A 338 -4.11 -15.24 -18.30
N GLY A 339 -5.08 -15.26 -17.39
CA GLY A 339 -4.91 -15.86 -16.06
C GLY A 339 -3.94 -15.09 -15.15
N ALA A 340 -3.53 -13.87 -15.51
CA ALA A 340 -2.69 -13.05 -14.66
C ALA A 340 -3.39 -12.73 -13.33
N ARG A 341 -2.59 -12.70 -12.27
CA ARG A 341 -3.06 -12.39 -10.91
C ARG A 341 -2.89 -10.90 -10.66
N CYS A 342 -3.98 -10.19 -10.41
CA CYS A 342 -3.94 -8.76 -10.13
C CYS A 342 -4.34 -8.49 -8.68
N VAL A 343 -3.52 -7.71 -7.97
CA VAL A 343 -3.77 -7.28 -6.59
C VAL A 343 -3.78 -5.76 -6.57
N VAL A 344 -4.87 -5.17 -6.10
CA VAL A 344 -5.09 -3.72 -6.12
C VAL A 344 -5.51 -3.22 -4.74
N ILE A 345 -5.02 -2.05 -4.31
CA ILE A 345 -5.45 -1.38 -3.07
C ILE A 345 -6.19 -0.10 -3.44
N VAL A 346 -7.42 0.03 -2.97
CA VAL A 346 -8.32 1.15 -3.28
C VAL A 346 -9.15 1.53 -2.06
N PRO A 347 -9.76 2.72 -2.02
CA PRO A 347 -10.72 3.06 -0.99
C PRO A 347 -11.90 2.07 -0.96
N GLN A 348 -12.43 1.77 0.23
CA GLN A 348 -13.59 0.89 0.40
C GLN A 348 -14.78 1.29 -0.48
N SER A 349 -14.97 2.59 -0.71
CA SER A 349 -16.04 3.12 -1.56
C SER A 349 -16.02 2.62 -3.00
N THR A 350 -14.83 2.28 -3.54
CA THR A 350 -14.67 1.75 -4.89
C THR A 350 -15.39 0.40 -5.06
N MET A 351 -15.43 -0.41 -4.00
CA MET A 351 -16.06 -1.75 -4.02
C MET A 351 -17.56 -1.74 -3.71
N VAL A 352 -18.13 -0.58 -3.34
CA VAL A 352 -19.57 -0.43 -3.07
C VAL A 352 -20.38 -0.44 -4.38
N GLY A 353 -19.91 0.24 -5.42
CA GLY A 353 -20.67 0.37 -6.67
C GLY A 353 -21.87 1.31 -6.56
N LYS A 354 -21.64 2.54 -6.07
CA LYS A 354 -22.72 3.50 -5.76
C LYS A 354 -23.38 4.08 -7.01
N THR A 355 -22.60 4.30 -8.06
CA THR A 355 -23.07 4.95 -9.29
C THR A 355 -23.52 3.92 -10.34
N LYS A 356 -24.22 4.38 -11.39
CA LYS A 356 -24.58 3.50 -12.50
C LYS A 356 -23.34 3.07 -13.28
N GLU A 357 -22.39 3.98 -13.40
CA GLU A 357 -21.11 3.78 -14.06
C GLU A 357 -20.29 2.71 -13.32
N ASP A 358 -20.20 2.78 -11.99
CA ASP A 358 -19.51 1.74 -11.20
C ASP A 358 -20.13 0.36 -11.41
N LYS A 359 -21.46 0.28 -11.49
CA LYS A 359 -22.17 -0.99 -11.72
C LYS A 359 -21.89 -1.56 -13.11
N ILE A 360 -21.78 -0.70 -14.12
CA ILE A 360 -21.38 -1.10 -15.48
C ILE A 360 -19.95 -1.64 -15.46
N ASP A 361 -19.02 -0.97 -14.77
CA ASP A 361 -17.63 -1.42 -14.67
C ASP A 361 -17.51 -2.73 -13.91
N LYS A 362 -18.28 -2.91 -12.83
CA LYS A 362 -18.35 -4.18 -12.11
C LYS A 362 -18.94 -5.30 -12.95
N GLN A 363 -20.00 -5.01 -13.72
CA GLN A 363 -20.55 -5.98 -14.67
C GLN A 363 -19.50 -6.36 -15.72
N TYR A 364 -18.78 -5.39 -16.29
CA TYR A 364 -17.67 -5.64 -17.21
C TYR A 364 -16.59 -6.54 -16.60
N ILE A 365 -16.23 -6.28 -15.33
CA ILE A 365 -15.29 -7.13 -14.60
C ILE A 365 -15.81 -8.56 -14.53
N LEU A 366 -17.08 -8.78 -14.16
CA LEU A 366 -17.63 -10.14 -14.08
C LEU A 366 -17.75 -10.84 -15.43
N ASP A 367 -18.03 -10.08 -16.50
CA ASP A 367 -18.19 -10.64 -17.85
C ASP A 367 -16.85 -11.11 -18.45
N ASN A 368 -15.72 -10.51 -18.05
CA ASN A 368 -14.42 -10.74 -18.70
C ASN A 368 -13.32 -11.24 -17.74
N HIS A 369 -13.46 -11.02 -16.44
CA HIS A 369 -12.46 -11.31 -15.41
C HIS A 369 -13.11 -11.91 -14.17
N THR A 370 -12.29 -12.33 -13.21
CA THR A 370 -12.76 -13.01 -12.01
C THR A 370 -12.27 -12.28 -10.77
N LEU A 371 -13.19 -11.87 -9.89
CA LEU A 371 -12.85 -11.45 -8.53
C LEU A 371 -12.61 -12.69 -7.65
N GLU A 372 -11.44 -12.76 -7.02
CA GLU A 372 -11.06 -13.84 -6.08
C GLU A 372 -11.45 -13.49 -4.63
N GLY A 373 -11.34 -12.22 -4.27
CA GLY A 373 -11.73 -11.75 -2.95
C GLY A 373 -11.38 -10.30 -2.68
N VAL A 374 -11.93 -9.79 -1.58
CA VAL A 374 -11.71 -8.43 -1.07
C VAL A 374 -11.36 -8.49 0.41
N ILE A 375 -10.27 -7.82 0.80
CA ILE A 375 -9.73 -7.78 2.17
C ILE A 375 -9.84 -6.35 2.67
N THR A 376 -10.66 -6.12 3.69
CA THR A 376 -10.76 -4.82 4.36
C THR A 376 -9.60 -4.64 5.33
N LEU A 377 -8.85 -3.55 5.20
CA LEU A 377 -7.63 -3.32 5.97
C LEU A 377 -7.85 -2.42 7.18
N ASN A 378 -6.80 -2.33 8.01
CA ASN A 378 -6.70 -1.37 9.11
C ASN A 378 -6.94 0.06 8.60
N THR A 379 -7.76 0.83 9.32
CA THR A 379 -8.09 2.22 8.96
C THR A 379 -6.87 3.14 9.01
N ASP A 380 -5.84 2.78 9.79
CA ASP A 380 -4.59 3.51 9.91
C ASP A 380 -3.52 3.05 8.91
N THR A 381 -3.84 2.12 7.99
CA THR A 381 -2.90 1.66 6.93
C THR A 381 -2.25 2.84 6.22
N PHE A 382 -3.06 3.84 5.86
CA PHE A 382 -2.59 5.10 5.30
C PHE A 382 -2.76 6.22 6.33
N TYR A 383 -2.05 6.07 7.46
CA TYR A 383 -2.07 7.01 8.57
C TYR A 383 -1.89 8.45 8.09
N GLY A 384 -2.77 9.35 8.55
CA GLY A 384 -2.75 10.77 8.17
C GLY A 384 -3.42 11.11 6.83
N VAL A 385 -3.93 10.14 6.07
CA VAL A 385 -4.64 10.38 4.79
C VAL A 385 -6.17 10.37 4.95
N GLY A 386 -6.70 9.64 5.93
CA GLY A 386 -8.15 9.61 6.22
C GLY A 386 -8.97 8.77 5.24
N THR A 387 -8.40 7.69 4.71
CA THR A 387 -9.09 6.73 3.83
C THR A 387 -9.11 5.33 4.45
N ASN A 388 -10.18 4.58 4.21
CA ASN A 388 -10.30 3.18 4.63
C ASN A 388 -10.02 2.28 3.42
N PRO A 389 -8.83 1.66 3.33
CA PRO A 389 -8.48 0.90 2.15
C PRO A 389 -8.97 -0.54 2.19
N VAL A 390 -9.14 -1.12 1.01
CA VAL A 390 -9.37 -2.54 0.78
C VAL A 390 -8.39 -3.05 -0.26
N ILE A 391 -7.97 -4.31 -0.14
CA ILE A 391 -7.26 -5.03 -1.19
C ILE A 391 -8.28 -5.84 -1.97
N ALA A 392 -8.29 -5.77 -3.29
CA ALA A 392 -9.03 -6.68 -4.15
C ALA A 392 -8.07 -7.52 -4.99
N VAL A 393 -8.37 -8.82 -5.10
CA VAL A 393 -7.57 -9.79 -5.85
C VAL A 393 -8.40 -10.32 -7.00
N PHE A 394 -7.83 -10.31 -8.20
CA PHE A 394 -8.48 -10.71 -9.44
C PHE A 394 -7.64 -11.70 -10.25
N THR A 395 -8.32 -12.47 -11.08
CA THR A 395 -7.74 -13.26 -12.17
C THR A 395 -8.22 -12.67 -13.50
N ALA A 396 -7.29 -12.25 -14.36
CA ALA A 396 -7.62 -11.60 -15.63
C ALA A 396 -8.02 -12.59 -16.73
N HIS A 397 -8.88 -12.14 -17.65
CA HIS A 397 -9.36 -12.85 -18.85
C HIS A 397 -10.01 -14.20 -18.57
N GLN A 398 -10.62 -14.32 -17.40
CA GLN A 398 -11.46 -15.45 -17.02
C GLN A 398 -12.80 -14.91 -16.54
N PRO A 399 -13.87 -15.00 -17.34
CA PRO A 399 -15.20 -14.57 -16.91
C PRO A 399 -15.60 -15.18 -15.57
N HIS A 400 -16.26 -14.40 -14.71
CA HIS A 400 -16.61 -14.81 -13.37
C HIS A 400 -17.64 -15.95 -13.39
N PRO A 401 -17.31 -17.14 -12.85
CA PRO A 401 -18.28 -18.23 -12.75
C PRO A 401 -19.40 -17.87 -11.76
N LYS A 402 -20.65 -18.14 -12.13
CA LYS A 402 -21.83 -17.78 -11.30
C LYS A 402 -21.85 -18.44 -9.93
N ASP A 403 -21.24 -19.61 -9.81
CA ASP A 403 -21.14 -20.42 -8.59
C ASP A 403 -19.83 -20.20 -7.82
N LYS A 404 -18.94 -19.32 -8.32
CA LYS A 404 -17.68 -19.04 -7.64
C LYS A 404 -17.94 -18.33 -6.31
N LEU A 405 -17.33 -18.88 -5.25
CA LEU A 405 -17.34 -18.26 -3.93
C LEU A 405 -16.17 -17.29 -3.80
N VAL A 406 -16.51 -16.00 -3.68
CA VAL A 406 -15.57 -14.90 -3.45
C VAL A 406 -15.30 -14.75 -1.97
N LYS A 407 -14.03 -14.52 -1.60
CA LYS A 407 -13.60 -14.38 -0.20
C LYS A 407 -13.68 -12.92 0.24
N PHE A 408 -14.48 -12.62 1.24
CA PHE A 408 -14.53 -11.30 1.86
C PHE A 408 -13.93 -11.37 3.26
N VAL A 409 -12.87 -10.60 3.53
CA VAL A 409 -12.11 -10.67 4.78
C VAL A 409 -12.16 -9.34 5.53
N ASP A 410 -12.43 -9.37 6.83
CA ASP A 410 -12.17 -8.26 7.75
C ASP A 410 -10.78 -8.44 8.38
N PHE A 411 -9.81 -7.68 7.87
CA PHE A 411 -8.43 -7.65 8.30
C PHE A 411 -8.05 -6.30 8.93
N LYS A 412 -9.01 -5.63 9.59
CA LYS A 412 -8.73 -4.37 10.32
C LYS A 412 -7.76 -4.55 11.48
N ASP A 413 -7.84 -5.69 12.19
CA ASP A 413 -6.86 -6.11 13.19
C ASP A 413 -5.74 -6.90 12.49
N ASP A 414 -4.87 -6.18 11.78
CA ASP A 414 -3.71 -6.68 11.04
C ASP A 414 -2.45 -6.82 11.91
N GLY A 415 -2.54 -6.41 13.18
CA GLY A 415 -1.42 -6.39 14.11
C GLY A 415 -0.51 -5.17 13.98
N TYR A 416 -0.97 -4.09 13.34
CA TYR A 416 -0.29 -2.79 13.32
C TYR A 416 -1.03 -1.74 14.15
N GLU A 417 -0.27 -0.87 14.80
CA GLU A 417 -0.79 0.23 15.61
C GLU A 417 0.01 1.51 15.37
N VAL A 418 -0.63 2.66 15.55
CA VAL A 418 0.00 3.97 15.42
C VAL A 418 0.74 4.34 16.72
N PHE A 419 2.03 4.63 16.60
CA PHE A 419 2.85 5.15 17.70
C PHE A 419 3.13 6.63 17.49
N ALA A 420 2.97 7.41 18.57
CA ALA A 420 3.25 8.84 18.55
C ALA A 420 4.67 9.12 18.03
N HIS A 421 4.79 10.11 17.14
CA HIS A 421 6.05 10.53 16.50
C HIS A 421 6.77 9.49 15.62
N VAL A 422 6.19 8.30 15.41
CA VAL A 422 6.77 7.26 14.55
C VAL A 422 5.82 6.90 13.40
N GLY A 423 4.52 6.78 13.69
CA GLY A 423 3.50 6.33 12.75
C GLY A 423 3.14 4.86 12.93
N LEU A 424 2.63 4.24 11.87
CA LEU A 424 2.13 2.86 11.87
C LEU A 424 3.28 1.85 12.00
N MET A 425 3.24 1.01 13.06
CA MET A 425 4.27 0.02 13.36
C MET A 425 3.71 -1.36 13.66
N PRO A 426 4.48 -2.42 13.38
CA PRO A 426 4.09 -3.76 13.80
C PRO A 426 4.04 -3.86 15.32
N THR A 427 3.05 -4.60 15.79
CA THR A 427 3.02 -5.20 17.12
C THR A 427 3.60 -6.61 17.07
N ASP A 428 3.69 -7.25 18.22
CA ASP A 428 4.04 -8.66 18.39
C ASP A 428 3.05 -9.63 17.70
N ARG A 429 1.91 -9.13 17.21
CA ARG A 429 0.89 -9.90 16.50
C ARG A 429 1.00 -9.81 14.98
N ALA A 430 1.72 -8.84 14.40
CA ALA A 430 1.73 -8.59 12.96
C ALA A 430 2.03 -9.85 12.12
N ALA A 431 3.04 -10.63 12.51
CA ALA A 431 3.42 -11.86 11.81
C ALA A 431 2.34 -12.95 11.92
N GLU A 432 1.77 -13.15 13.11
CA GLU A 432 0.66 -14.09 13.36
C GLU A 432 -0.56 -13.74 12.52
N ARG A 433 -0.94 -12.45 12.49
CA ARG A 433 -2.12 -11.97 11.77
C ARG A 433 -1.96 -12.13 10.27
N LYS A 434 -0.81 -11.76 9.70
CA LYS A 434 -0.49 -12.00 8.29
C LYS A 434 -0.55 -13.48 7.95
N LYS A 435 0.09 -14.34 8.75
CA LYS A 435 0.05 -15.79 8.54
C LYS A 435 -1.38 -16.34 8.60
N TYR A 436 -2.17 -15.91 9.57
CA TYR A 436 -3.56 -16.33 9.72
C TYR A 436 -4.41 -15.95 8.50
N LEU A 437 -4.25 -14.73 7.98
CA LEU A 437 -4.87 -14.30 6.73
C LEU A 437 -4.51 -15.24 5.58
N LEU A 438 -3.22 -15.51 5.36
CA LEU A 438 -2.74 -16.33 4.25
C LEU A 438 -3.16 -17.79 4.37
N ASP A 439 -3.16 -18.37 5.58
CA ASP A 439 -3.66 -19.73 5.82
C ASP A 439 -5.17 -19.82 5.49
N CYS A 440 -5.97 -18.81 5.87
CA CYS A 440 -7.39 -18.76 5.53
C CYS A 440 -7.63 -18.52 4.03
N TRP A 441 -6.76 -17.73 3.40
CA TRP A 441 -6.86 -17.35 2.00
C TRP A 441 -6.52 -18.51 1.06
N PHE A 442 -5.40 -19.20 1.29
CA PHE A 442 -4.89 -20.26 0.39
C PHE A 442 -5.19 -21.67 0.87
N GLN A 443 -5.09 -21.95 2.17
CA GLN A 443 -5.14 -23.32 2.69
C GLN A 443 -6.54 -23.71 3.19
N GLY A 444 -7.53 -22.82 3.07
CA GLY A 444 -8.91 -23.10 3.49
C GLY A 444 -9.09 -23.27 5.00
N LYS A 445 -8.14 -22.78 5.81
CA LYS A 445 -8.23 -22.80 7.27
C LYS A 445 -9.56 -22.20 7.72
N THR A 446 -10.29 -22.95 8.55
CA THR A 446 -11.58 -22.51 9.09
C THR A 446 -11.39 -21.30 9.98
N ALA A 447 -12.21 -20.28 9.75
CA ALA A 447 -12.21 -19.03 10.50
C ALA A 447 -13.66 -18.58 10.73
N PRO A 448 -13.93 -17.79 11.79
CA PRO A 448 -15.26 -17.28 12.05
C PRO A 448 -15.71 -16.34 10.92
N ASN A 449 -17.02 -16.27 10.69
CA ASN A 449 -17.61 -15.35 9.70
C ASN A 449 -17.28 -13.88 9.98
N SER A 450 -17.03 -13.53 11.25
CA SER A 450 -16.55 -12.21 11.65
C SER A 450 -15.17 -11.86 11.07
N PHE A 451 -14.43 -12.86 10.56
CA PHE A 451 -13.14 -12.68 9.90
C PHE A 451 -13.24 -12.90 8.39
N ILE A 452 -13.86 -14.00 7.93
CA ILE A 452 -13.96 -14.32 6.50
C ILE A 452 -15.33 -14.89 6.16
N VAL A 453 -15.96 -14.31 5.14
CA VAL A 453 -17.20 -14.81 4.54
C VAL A 453 -16.91 -15.23 3.10
N ARG A 454 -17.57 -16.30 2.64
CA ARG A 454 -17.49 -16.78 1.26
C ARG A 454 -18.89 -16.72 0.66
N SER A 455 -19.06 -15.97 -0.41
CA SER A 455 -20.37 -15.79 -1.07
C SER A 455 -20.22 -15.69 -2.58
N THR A 456 -21.25 -16.11 -3.31
CA THR A 456 -21.44 -15.69 -4.71
C THR A 456 -21.76 -14.19 -4.75
N ILE A 457 -21.49 -13.56 -5.89
CA ILE A 457 -21.60 -12.12 -6.06
C ILE A 457 -22.37 -11.76 -7.33
N GLU A 458 -23.02 -10.61 -7.31
CA GLU A 458 -23.59 -9.93 -8.47
C GLU A 458 -22.90 -8.56 -8.65
N ALA A 459 -23.03 -7.96 -9.84
CA ALA A 459 -22.47 -6.63 -10.11
C ALA A 459 -23.08 -5.53 -9.21
N ASP A 460 -24.35 -5.70 -8.82
CA ASP A 460 -25.11 -4.79 -7.98
C ASP A 460 -24.80 -4.90 -6.47
N ASP A 461 -24.11 -5.96 -6.03
CA ASP A 461 -23.81 -6.18 -4.61
C ASP A 461 -22.65 -5.31 -4.14
N GLU A 462 -22.60 -4.90 -2.87
CA GLU A 462 -21.37 -4.26 -2.35
C GLU A 462 -20.31 -5.35 -2.12
N TRP A 463 -19.16 -5.27 -2.80
CA TRP A 463 -18.09 -6.27 -2.72
C TRP A 463 -17.24 -6.07 -1.46
N LEU A 464 -17.87 -6.16 -0.29
CA LEU A 464 -17.28 -5.85 1.01
C LEU A 464 -17.72 -6.86 2.06
N HIS A 465 -16.83 -7.16 3.01
CA HIS A 465 -17.14 -8.07 4.13
C HIS A 465 -18.40 -7.66 4.89
N SER A 466 -18.56 -6.36 5.18
CA SER A 466 -19.72 -5.82 5.90
C SER A 466 -21.07 -6.02 5.20
N PHE A 467 -21.08 -6.29 3.90
CA PHE A 467 -22.31 -6.55 3.15
C PHE A 467 -22.77 -8.01 3.27
N TYR A 468 -21.81 -8.95 3.31
CA TYR A 468 -22.09 -10.39 3.41
C TYR A 468 -22.06 -10.92 4.84
N TYR A 469 -21.46 -10.19 5.78
CA TYR A 469 -21.40 -10.54 7.18
C TYR A 469 -22.63 -10.01 7.94
N PHE A 470 -23.37 -10.92 8.56
CA PHE A 470 -24.45 -10.60 9.50
C PHE A 470 -24.00 -11.02 10.89
N ASN A 471 -23.94 -10.05 11.83
CA ASN A 471 -23.69 -10.38 13.23
C ASN A 471 -25.00 -10.90 13.85
N GLU A 472 -25.00 -12.17 14.27
CA GLU A 472 -26.13 -12.79 14.96
C GLU A 472 -26.20 -12.42 16.45
N GLU A 473 -25.16 -11.79 17.00
CA GLU A 473 -25.17 -11.30 18.38
C GLU A 473 -26.00 -10.02 18.50
N ILE A 474 -27.03 -10.06 19.35
CA ILE A 474 -27.86 -8.90 19.72
C ILE A 474 -26.94 -7.86 20.36
N PRO A 475 -26.90 -6.60 19.87
CA PRO A 475 -26.09 -5.55 20.47
C PRO A 475 -26.40 -5.41 21.96
N SER A 476 -25.37 -5.22 22.79
CA SER A 476 -25.61 -4.91 24.19
C SER A 476 -26.29 -3.55 24.32
N GLU A 477 -26.98 -3.31 25.45
CA GLU A 477 -27.62 -2.02 25.73
C GLU A 477 -26.61 -0.86 25.66
N GLU A 478 -25.35 -1.14 26.04
CA GLU A 478 -24.21 -0.22 25.98
C GLU A 478 -23.77 0.12 24.53
N ASP A 479 -23.83 -0.84 23.61
CA ASP A 479 -23.55 -0.63 22.19
C ASP A 479 -24.65 0.21 21.53
N PHE A 480 -25.90 0.00 21.96
CA PHE A 480 -27.05 0.78 21.51
C PHE A 480 -26.95 2.24 21.98
N GLU A 481 -26.56 2.45 23.25
CA GLU A 481 -26.34 3.79 23.80
C GLU A 481 -25.21 4.54 23.11
N LYS A 482 -24.09 3.88 22.76
CA LYS A 482 -22.99 4.51 22.01
C LYS A 482 -23.40 4.97 20.61
N ILE A 483 -24.24 4.20 19.92
CA ILE A 483 -24.76 4.55 18.59
C ILE A 483 -25.69 5.77 18.67
N ILE A 484 -26.50 5.87 19.74
CA ILE A 484 -27.41 7.00 19.97
C ILE A 484 -26.66 8.24 20.48
N ALA A 485 -25.58 8.06 21.25
CA ALA A 485 -24.81 9.13 21.86
C ALA A 485 -23.70 9.74 20.97
N GLY A 486 -23.47 9.21 19.77
CA GLY A 486 -22.48 9.73 18.83
C GLY A 486 -22.74 11.19 18.40
N PRO A 487 -21.70 12.02 18.20
CA PRO A 487 -21.83 13.45 17.92
C PRO A 487 -22.30 13.70 16.47
N GLY A 488 -23.59 13.50 16.23
CA GLY A 488 -24.22 13.73 14.92
C GLY A 488 -25.75 13.80 14.95
N LEU A 489 -26.40 13.32 16.02
CA LEU A 489 -27.86 13.33 16.16
C LEU A 489 -28.33 14.50 17.05
N ARG A 490 -28.07 15.73 16.59
CA ARG A 490 -28.78 16.92 17.09
C ARG A 490 -29.24 17.81 15.94
N THR A 491 -29.97 17.26 14.99
CA THR A 491 -31.04 17.97 14.26
C THR A 491 -31.98 16.93 13.66
N GLY A 492 -33.28 17.18 13.75
CA GLY A 492 -34.33 16.18 13.58
C GLY A 492 -34.39 15.53 12.20
N GLY A 493 -34.24 14.21 12.19
CA GLY A 493 -34.57 13.33 11.06
C GLY A 493 -34.82 11.93 11.60
N LEU A 494 -36.02 11.39 11.42
CA LEU A 494 -36.35 10.01 11.77
C LEU A 494 -35.44 9.05 11.00
N CYS A 495 -34.57 8.32 11.70
CA CYS A 495 -33.84 7.18 11.13
C CYS A 495 -34.82 6.00 10.97
N PHE A 496 -35.18 5.67 9.73
CA PHE A 496 -35.82 4.39 9.42
C PHE A 496 -34.76 3.31 9.31
N VAL A 497 -34.72 2.39 10.28
CA VAL A 497 -34.07 1.09 10.11
C VAL A 497 -34.93 0.27 9.14
N ARG A 498 -34.44 0.00 7.92
CA ARG A 498 -35.08 -0.95 7.00
C ARG A 498 -34.65 -2.38 7.39
N PRO A 499 -35.56 -3.28 7.75
CA PRO A 499 -35.25 -4.70 7.79
C PRO A 499 -35.30 -5.25 6.36
N PHE A 500 -34.15 -5.38 5.70
CA PHE A 500 -34.05 -6.22 4.50
C PHE A 500 -33.82 -7.67 4.92
N ALA A 501 -34.91 -8.36 5.27
CA ALA A 501 -34.89 -9.82 5.33
C ALA A 501 -35.06 -10.35 3.90
N ARG A 502 -33.97 -10.77 3.25
CA ARG A 502 -34.06 -11.69 2.10
C ARG A 502 -34.40 -13.06 2.69
N THR A 503 -35.64 -13.50 2.51
CA THR A 503 -36.06 -14.87 2.86
C THR A 503 -35.27 -15.87 2.02
N GLU A 504 -34.60 -16.82 2.69
CA GLU A 504 -34.01 -18.02 2.09
C GLU A 504 -35.01 -18.69 1.15
N LYS A 505 -34.69 -18.82 -0.14
CA LYS A 505 -35.37 -19.79 -1.02
C LYS A 505 -34.80 -21.17 -0.74
N ARG A 506 -35.38 -21.89 0.22
CA ARG A 506 -35.21 -23.35 0.32
C ARG A 506 -35.96 -24.00 -0.83
N GLY A 507 -35.26 -24.81 -1.62
CA GLY A 507 -35.84 -25.59 -2.72
C GLY A 507 -36.80 -26.65 -2.20
N VAL A 508 -37.97 -26.76 -2.84
CA VAL A 508 -38.93 -27.86 -2.67
C VAL A 508 -39.32 -28.34 -4.09
N PRO A 509 -39.35 -29.67 -4.35
CA PRO A 509 -39.49 -30.22 -5.70
C PRO A 509 -40.93 -30.16 -6.23
N PRO A 510 -41.16 -30.33 -7.56
CA PRO A 510 -42.42 -29.96 -8.20
C PRO A 510 -43.50 -31.03 -8.04
N GLY A 511 -44.71 -30.63 -7.64
CA GLY A 511 -45.86 -31.52 -7.56
C GLY A 511 -47.21 -30.82 -7.34
N THR A 512 -48.01 -30.79 -8.40
CA THR A 512 -49.50 -30.71 -8.44
C THR A 512 -50.26 -29.40 -8.18
N ARG A 513 -51.25 -29.19 -9.07
CA ARG A 513 -52.17 -28.05 -9.25
C ARG A 513 -53.30 -28.00 -8.20
N ARG A 514 -53.78 -26.77 -7.88
CA ARG A 514 -55.18 -26.24 -8.02
C ARG A 514 -55.50 -25.16 -6.96
N GLY A 515 -56.23 -24.11 -7.35
CA GLY A 515 -57.12 -23.36 -6.44
C GLY A 515 -57.11 -21.83 -6.57
N ASN A 516 -58.27 -21.24 -6.87
CA ASN A 516 -58.54 -19.82 -7.14
C ASN A 516 -58.65 -18.90 -5.89
N ARG A 517 -58.11 -17.66 -6.04
CA ARG A 517 -58.59 -16.31 -5.56
C ARG A 517 -58.74 -16.00 -4.05
N PRO A 518 -58.86 -14.71 -3.62
CA PRO A 518 -58.59 -13.41 -4.27
C PRO A 518 -57.69 -12.44 -3.44
N LEU A 519 -57.30 -11.32 -4.08
CA LEU A 519 -56.63 -10.13 -3.54
C LEU A 519 -57.56 -9.28 -2.66
N LEU A 520 -57.09 -8.81 -1.49
CA LEU A 520 -57.61 -7.63 -0.77
C LEU A 520 -56.47 -6.87 -0.05
N PRO A 521 -56.57 -5.54 0.11
CA PRO A 521 -55.47 -4.64 0.48
C PRO A 521 -55.37 -4.46 2.00
N PHE A 522 -54.15 -4.42 2.54
CA PHE A 522 -53.93 -4.12 3.96
C PHE A 522 -53.78 -2.61 4.20
N SER A 523 -54.73 -2.08 4.97
CA SER A 523 -54.76 -0.77 5.58
C SER A 523 -53.81 -0.68 6.79
N ARG A 524 -53.30 0.54 7.03
CA ARG A 524 -52.46 0.91 8.18
C ARG A 524 -53.28 0.93 9.47
N THR A 525 -52.73 0.40 10.56
CA THR A 525 -53.13 0.82 11.92
C THR A 525 -51.91 0.80 12.83
N PHE A 526 -51.54 1.98 13.32
CA PHE A 526 -50.57 2.21 14.39
C PHE A 526 -51.29 2.03 15.74
N ALA A 527 -50.71 1.27 16.66
CA ALA A 527 -51.09 1.30 18.08
C ALA A 527 -49.88 1.76 18.88
N GLY A 528 -49.99 2.96 19.49
CA GLY A 528 -48.99 3.54 20.37
C GLY A 528 -49.12 3.01 21.80
N LEU A 529 -47.99 2.71 22.43
CA LEU A 529 -47.88 2.46 23.87
C LEU A 529 -47.32 3.73 24.53
N ARG A 530 -48.08 4.29 25.47
CA ARG A 530 -47.68 5.40 26.36
C ARG A 530 -46.87 4.83 27.53
N TYR A 531 -45.75 5.48 27.89
CA TYR A 531 -45.08 5.31 29.18
C TYR A 531 -45.48 6.45 30.15
N PRO A 532 -45.65 6.17 31.46
CA PRO A 532 -45.92 7.19 32.46
C PRO A 532 -44.63 7.88 32.93
N SER A 533 -44.75 9.19 33.15
CA SER A 533 -43.73 10.07 33.71
C SER A 533 -43.43 9.78 35.18
N LEU A 534 -42.17 9.76 35.57
CA LEU A 534 -41.74 10.02 36.95
C LEU A 534 -40.72 11.17 36.94
N ARG A 535 -41.13 12.28 37.55
CA ARG A 535 -40.26 13.29 38.15
C ARG A 535 -39.80 12.76 39.51
N GLY A 536 -38.56 13.05 39.89
CA GLY A 536 -37.98 12.76 41.20
C GLY A 536 -36.49 12.53 41.07
#